data_AF-A0A399F6N2-F1
#
_entry.id   AF-A0A399F6N2-F1
#
_cell.length_a   1.000
_cell.length_b   1.000
_cell.length_c   1.000
_cell.angle_alpha   90.00
_cell.angle_beta   90.00
_cell.angle_gamma   90.00
#
_symmetry.space_group_name_H-M   'P 1'
#
loop_
_entity.id
_entity.type
_entity.pdbx_description
1 polymer ?
#
loop_
_entity_poly.entity_id
_entity_poly.type
_entity_poly.pdbx_seq_one_letter_code
_entity_poly.pdbx_strand_id
1 'polypeptide(L)' 'MASEPKGSLTPEGVAQLAQWAGLRLDLDRAAELIPLLEPLLEGDARIARLELGLTPILGPTWAGAEEG' A
#
# COMPACT_ATOMS: atom_id res chain seq x y z
N MET A 1 -22.23 -1.59 -1.08
CA MET A 1 -21.15 -1.88 -2.05
C MET A 1 -20.25 -0.67 -2.12
N ALA A 2 -19.14 -0.68 -1.39
CA ALA A 2 -18.05 0.25 -1.62
C ALA A 2 -16.94 -0.58 -2.29
N SER A 3 -16.68 -0.35 -3.57
CA SER A 3 -15.49 -0.89 -4.21
C SER A 3 -14.30 -0.22 -3.55
N GLU A 4 -13.55 -0.97 -2.75
CA GLU A 4 -12.27 -0.50 -2.23
C GLU A 4 -11.34 -0.18 -3.42
N PRO A 5 -10.55 0.90 -3.34
CA PRO A 5 -9.63 1.26 -4.40
C PRO A 5 -8.58 0.16 -4.56
N LYS A 6 -8.70 -0.61 -5.65
CA LYS A 6 -7.64 -1.39 -6.27
C LYS A 6 -6.39 -0.49 -6.32
N GLY A 7 -5.26 -0.98 -5.79
CA GLY A 7 -4.05 -0.22 -5.42
C GLY A 7 -3.80 1.08 -6.18
N SER A 8 -3.61 2.17 -5.44
CA SER A 8 -3.46 3.52 -6.00
C SER A 8 -2.06 3.82 -6.57
N LEU A 9 -1.12 2.87 -6.50
CA LEU A 9 0.25 3.06 -6.96
C LEU A 9 0.35 2.73 -8.46
N THR A 10 0.84 3.71 -9.22
CA THR A 10 1.23 3.50 -10.62
C THR A 10 2.76 3.53 -10.75
N PRO A 11 3.33 2.92 -11.79
CA PRO A 11 4.78 2.96 -12.03
C PRO A 11 5.32 4.40 -12.10
N GLU A 12 4.55 5.32 -12.69
CA GLU A 12 4.91 6.74 -12.77
C GLU A 12 4.94 7.39 -11.38
N GLY A 13 3.97 7.04 -10.51
CA GLY A 13 3.95 7.51 -9.13
C GLY A 13 5.16 7.02 -8.33
N VAL A 14 5.51 5.74 -8.47
CA VAL A 14 6.70 5.17 -7.82
C VAL A 14 7.99 5.82 -8.34
N ALA A 15 8.10 6.02 -9.65
CA ALA A 15 9.25 6.71 -10.25
C ALA A 15 9.35 8.17 -9.77
N GLN A 16 8.22 8.86 -9.63
CA GLN A 16 8.16 10.23 -9.12
C GLN A 16 8.60 10.32 -7.64
N LEU A 17 8.15 9.38 -6.80
CA LEU A 17 8.58 9.26 -5.40
C LEU A 17 10.08 9.00 -5.30
N ALA A 18 10.61 8.07 -6.12
CA ALA A 18 12.03 7.80 -6.20
C ALA A 18 12.84 9.06 -6.57
N GLN A 19 12.33 9.85 -7.52
CA GLN A 19 12.95 11.12 -7.92
C GLN A 19 13.02 12.12 -6.77
N TRP A 20 11.95 12.26 -5.96
CA TRP A 20 11.97 13.11 -4.77
C TRP A 20 12.99 12.64 -3.72
N ALA A 21 13.27 11.34 -3.66
CA ALA A 21 14.33 10.76 -2.85
C ALA A 21 15.73 10.87 -3.49
N GLY A 22 15.87 11.52 -4.66
CA GLY A 22 17.13 11.66 -5.37
C GLY A 22 17.57 10.41 -6.15
N LEU A 23 16.68 9.42 -6.30
CA LEU A 23 16.92 8.20 -7.06
C LEU A 23 16.32 8.30 -8.46
N ARG A 24 16.99 7.73 -9.45
CA ARG A 24 16.44 7.58 -10.80
C ARG A 24 15.98 6.15 -10.98
N LEU A 25 14.69 5.97 -11.25
CA LEU A 25 14.06 4.68 -11.46
C LEU A 25 13.34 4.72 -12.79
N ASP A 26 13.61 3.75 -13.67
CA ASP A 26 12.81 3.57 -14.88
C ASP A 26 11.44 2.94 -14.56
N LEU A 27 10.53 2.99 -15.53
CA LEU A 27 9.15 2.57 -15.31
C LEU A 27 9.01 1.05 -15.15
N ASP A 28 9.86 0.25 -15.80
CA ASP A 28 9.83 -1.20 -15.69
C ASP A 28 10.22 -1.62 -14.27
N ARG A 29 11.33 -1.05 -13.75
CA ARG A 29 11.76 -1.28 -12.38
C ARG A 29 10.79 -0.69 -11.36
N ALA A 30 10.16 0.44 -11.67
CA ALA A 30 9.11 1.01 -10.83
C ALA A 30 7.90 0.07 -10.71
N ALA A 31 7.47 -0.55 -11.81
CA ALA A 31 6.39 -1.52 -11.82
C ALA A 31 6.71 -2.76 -10.97
N GLU A 32 7.95 -3.25 -11.03
CA GLU A 32 8.40 -4.39 -10.22
C GLU A 32 8.37 -4.12 -8.71
N LEU A 33 8.44 -2.86 -8.28
CA LEU A 33 8.38 -2.49 -6.86
C LEU A 33 6.95 -2.36 -6.32
N ILE A 34 5.95 -2.19 -7.19
CA ILE A 34 4.55 -1.98 -6.78
C ILE A 34 4.05 -3.11 -5.87
N PRO A 35 4.22 -4.41 -6.20
CA PRO A 35 3.75 -5.50 -5.34
C PRO A 35 4.40 -5.54 -3.96
N LEU A 36 5.56 -4.91 -3.78
CA LEU A 36 6.26 -4.80 -2.50
C LEU A 36 5.79 -3.58 -1.70
N LEU A 37 5.47 -2.49 -2.38
CA LEU A 37 5.07 -1.22 -1.76
C LEU A 37 3.60 -1.20 -1.37
N GLU A 38 2.71 -1.78 -2.18
CA GLU A 38 1.27 -1.79 -1.93
C GLU A 38 0.89 -2.35 -0.55
N PRO A 39 1.39 -3.53 -0.11
CA PRO A 39 1.06 -4.04 1.22
C PRO A 39 1.56 -3.14 2.36
N LEU A 40 2.71 -2.50 2.18
CA LEU A 40 3.26 -1.58 3.19
C LEU A 40 2.37 -0.34 3.37
N LEU A 41 1.93 0.26 2.26
CA LEU A 41 1.04 1.43 2.29
C LEU A 41 -0.35 1.07 2.82
N GLU A 42 -0.87 -0.11 2.48
CA GLU A 42 -2.13 -0.59 3.03
C GLU A 42 -2.05 -0.76 4.56
N GLY A 43 -0.92 -1.26 5.06
CA GLY A 43 -0.65 -1.40 6.49
C GLY A 43 -0.63 -0.07 7.21
N ASP A 44 0.11 0.90 6.67
CA ASP A 44 0.16 2.25 7.21
C ASP A 44 -1.23 2.90 7.26
N ALA A 45 -1.99 2.80 6.16
CA ALA A 45 -3.36 3.32 6.09
C ALA A 45 -4.29 2.64 7.12
N ARG A 46 -4.11 1.34 7.37
CA ARG A 46 -4.89 0.62 8.38
C ARG A 46 -4.54 1.07 9.80
N ILE A 47 -3.25 1.27 10.10
CA ILE A 47 -2.79 1.80 11.39
C ILE A 47 -3.36 3.21 11.60
N ALA A 48 -3.23 4.10 10.62
CA ALA A 48 -3.78 5.45 10.70
C ALA A 48 -5.29 5.45 10.95
N ARG A 49 -6.04 4.54 10.31
CA ARG A 49 -7.49 4.39 10.58
C ARG A 49 -7.79 3.88 11.98
N LEU A 50 -6.97 2.97 12.52
CA LEU A 50 -7.09 2.51 13.90
C LEU A 50 -6.86 3.67 14.89
N GLU A 51 -5.81 4.47 14.69
CA GLU A 51 -5.49 5.64 15.53
C GLU A 51 -6.59 6.70 15.50
N LEU A 52 -7.24 6.88 14.35
CA LEU A 52 -8.38 7.78 14.20
C LEU A 52 -9.70 7.20 14.74
N GLY A 53 -9.70 5.96 15.26
CA GLY A 53 -10.91 5.29 15.75
C GLY A 53 -11.90 4.90 14.65
N LEU A 54 -11.46 4.89 13.39
CA LEU A 54 -12.27 4.64 12.20
C LEU A 54 -12.31 3.16 11.79
N THR A 55 -11.57 2.30 12.50
CA THR A 55 -11.54 0.85 12.27
C THR A 55 -11.63 0.10 13.60
N PRO A 56 -12.43 -0.97 13.70
CA PRO A 56 -12.44 -1.83 14.88
C PRO A 56 -11.06 -2.44 15.12
N ILE A 57 -10.59 -2.44 16.37
CA ILE A 57 -9.28 -3.00 16.78
C ILE A 57 -9.16 -4.49 16.42
N LEU A 58 -10.28 -5.20 16.26
CA LEU A 58 -10.36 -6.61 15.88
C LEU A 58 -10.61 -6.74 14.38
N GLY A 59 -9.53 -6.76 13.59
CA GLY A 59 -9.51 -7.17 12.19
C GLY A 59 -8.34 -8.13 11.94
N PRO A 60 -8.35 -8.94 10.87
CA PRO A 60 -7.36 -9.99 10.66
C PRO A 60 -5.94 -9.41 10.70
N THR A 61 -5.18 -9.85 11.68
CA THR A 61 -3.82 -9.40 11.96
C THR A 61 -2.86 -9.99 10.95
N TRP A 62 -2.36 -9.16 10.04
CA TRP A 62 -1.10 -9.17 9.25
C TRP A 62 -0.39 -10.47 8.77
N ALA A 63 -0.80 -11.67 9.15
CA ALA A 63 -0.30 -12.93 8.63
C ALA A 63 -1.52 -13.68 8.09
N GLY A 64 -1.56 -13.91 6.78
CA GLY A 64 -2.73 -14.50 6.11
C GLY A 64 -3.31 -15.71 6.85
N ALA A 65 -4.62 -15.66 7.07
CA ALA A 65 -5.51 -16.77 7.39
C ALA A 65 -6.91 -16.28 6.95
N GLU A 66 -7.58 -16.76 5.91
CA GLU A 66 -7.74 -18.16 5.49
C GLU A 66 -7.91 -19.06 6.71
N GLU A 67 -9.00 -18.85 7.46
CA GLU A 67 -9.74 -19.91 8.14
C GLU A 67 -11.23 -19.52 8.14
N GLY A 68 -12.04 -20.16 7.29
CA GLY A 68 -13.51 -20.08 7.29
C GLY A 68 -14.16 -19.94 5.92
#